data_AF-A0A5C8RXG8-F1
#
_entry.id   AF-A0A5C8RXG8-F1
#
_cell.length_a   1.000
_cell.length_b   1.000
_cell.length_c   1.000
_cell.angle_alpha   90.00
_cell.angle_beta   90.00
_cell.angle_gamma   90.00
#
_symmetry.space_group_name_H-M   'P 1'
#
loop_
_entity.id
_entity.type
_entity.pdbx_description
1 polymer ?
#
loop_
_entity_poly.entity_id
_entity_poly.type
_entity_poly.pdbx_seq_one_letter_code
_entity_poly.pdbx_strand_id
1 'polypeptide(L)'
;MTASAAPEANPAFHLSGEALMGLRHLARRGVTPATRTLAGLPGGIVTRRRGRGSEPDDVRLWSEGDDRRHIDRNATARTGILHVRTHHDERDRAVVLLADFRPSMLFGTRRALRSVAAAEALALLGWRVVG
;
A
#
# COMPACT_ATOMS: atom_id res chain seq x y z
N MET A 1 24.65 32.82 -31.58
CA MET A 1 25.23 31.98 -30.52
C MET A 1 24.16 31.77 -29.45
N THR A 2 23.32 30.76 -29.60
CA THR A 2 22.27 30.41 -28.63
C THR A 2 22.89 29.66 -27.46
N ALA A 3 22.72 30.19 -26.25
CA ALA A 3 23.19 29.58 -25.02
C ALA A 3 22.63 28.15 -24.88
N SER A 4 23.53 27.16 -24.87
CA SER A 4 23.21 25.80 -24.47
C SER A 4 22.86 25.84 -22.98
N ALA A 5 21.57 25.73 -22.66
CA ALA A 5 21.13 25.46 -21.30
C ALA A 5 21.91 24.23 -20.77
N ALA A 6 22.41 24.30 -19.54
CA ALA A 6 23.17 23.22 -18.93
C ALA A 6 22.39 21.89 -19.04
N PRO A 7 23.05 20.77 -19.38
CA PRO A 7 22.37 19.49 -19.61
C PRO A 7 21.54 19.02 -18.39
N GLU A 8 21.88 19.50 -17.19
CA GLU A 8 21.25 19.15 -15.91
C GLU A 8 19.78 19.56 -15.76
N ALA A 9 19.29 20.49 -16.59
CA ALA A 9 17.94 21.03 -16.44
C ALA A 9 16.85 20.26 -17.23
N ASN A 10 17.23 19.32 -18.09
CA ASN A 10 16.23 18.67 -18.95
C ASN A 10 15.55 17.49 -18.23
N PRO A 11 14.23 17.59 -17.92
CA PRO A 11 13.49 16.54 -17.21
C PRO A 11 13.40 15.23 -18.00
N ALA A 12 13.72 15.22 -19.30
CA ALA A 12 13.79 14.00 -20.10
C ALA A 12 14.99 13.11 -19.76
N PHE A 13 16.06 13.70 -19.21
CA PHE A 13 17.34 13.04 -18.94
C PHE A 13 17.71 13.03 -17.45
N HIS A 14 17.12 13.94 -16.66
CA HIS A 14 17.39 14.08 -15.23
C HIS A 14 16.18 13.73 -14.36
N LEU A 15 16.45 13.02 -13.27
CA LEU A 15 15.48 12.77 -12.22
C LEU A 15 15.63 13.80 -11.11
N SER A 16 14.55 14.50 -10.81
CA SER A 16 14.44 15.35 -9.63
C SER A 16 13.45 14.73 -8.64
N GLY A 17 13.84 14.67 -7.37
CA GLY A 17 12.95 14.23 -6.29
C GLY A 17 11.70 15.11 -6.19
N GLU A 18 11.84 16.43 -6.40
CA GLU A 18 10.71 17.36 -6.42
C GLU A 18 9.71 17.01 -7.53
N ALA A 19 10.21 16.73 -8.74
CA ALA A 19 9.37 16.34 -9.86
C ALA A 19 8.61 15.03 -9.58
N LEU A 20 9.29 14.03 -9.02
CA LEU A 20 8.65 12.75 -8.63
C LEU A 20 7.63 12.92 -7.51
N MET A 21 7.90 13.78 -6.52
CA MET A 21 6.94 14.10 -5.46
C MET A 21 5.72 14.85 -6.01
N GLY A 22 5.90 15.73 -7.01
CA GLY A 22 4.83 16.43 -7.70
C GLY A 22 3.80 15.50 -8.36
N LEU A 23 4.21 14.29 -8.76
CA LEU A 23 3.31 13.28 -9.36
C LEU A 23 2.22 12.78 -8.41
N ARG A 24 2.31 13.03 -7.11
CA ARG A 24 1.32 12.63 -6.10
C ARG A 24 -0.11 13.02 -6.48
N HIS A 25 -0.28 14.21 -7.05
CA HIS A 25 -1.60 14.73 -7.41
C HIS A 25 -2.26 13.92 -8.54
N LEU A 26 -1.46 13.33 -9.43
CA LEU A 26 -1.93 12.49 -10.53
C LEU A 26 -2.29 11.07 -10.07
N ALA A 27 -1.57 10.53 -9.08
CA ALA A 27 -1.80 9.19 -8.56
C ALA A 27 -3.24 8.97 -8.03
N ARG A 28 -3.86 10.03 -7.50
CA ARG A 28 -5.23 10.02 -6.94
C ARG A 28 -6.35 10.01 -7.99
N ARG A 29 -6.07 10.37 -9.25
CA ARG A 29 -7.09 10.53 -10.30
C ARG A 29 -7.47 9.24 -11.03
N GLY A 30 -6.81 8.11 -10.74
CA GLY A 30 -6.96 6.86 -11.50
C GLY A 30 -7.38 5.65 -10.67
N VAL A 31 -8.21 5.83 -9.63
CA VAL A 31 -8.65 4.71 -8.78
C VAL A 31 -9.70 3.87 -9.51
N THR A 32 -9.28 2.77 -10.12
CA THR A 32 -10.15 1.61 -10.32
C THR A 32 -9.95 0.67 -9.13
N PRO A 33 -10.97 0.43 -8.30
CA PRO A 33 -10.83 -0.41 -7.11
C PRO A 33 -10.92 -1.88 -7.55
N ALA A 34 -9.84 -2.45 -8.10
CA ALA A 34 -9.87 -3.87 -8.43
C ALA A 34 -8.47 -4.47 -8.57
N THR A 35 -7.81 -4.71 -7.43
CA THR A 35 -7.05 -5.95 -7.33
C THR A 35 -7.32 -6.51 -5.95
N ARG A 36 -8.27 -7.45 -5.89
CA ARG A 36 -8.37 -8.41 -4.79
C ARG A 36 -7.11 -9.25 -4.85
N THR A 37 -6.04 -8.81 -4.20
CA THR A 37 -4.82 -9.62 -4.11
C THR A 37 -5.03 -10.66 -3.02
N LEU A 38 -5.07 -11.91 -3.44
CA LEU A 38 -5.02 -13.11 -2.60
C LEU A 38 -3.61 -13.23 -2.00
N ALA A 39 -3.44 -12.94 -0.72
CA ALA A 39 -2.36 -13.50 0.10
C ALA A 39 -2.69 -13.28 1.58
N GLY A 40 -2.99 -14.37 2.29
CA GLY A 40 -3.30 -14.38 3.71
C GLY A 40 -2.05 -14.49 4.56
N LEU A 41 -1.22 -13.45 4.57
CA LEU A 41 -0.14 -13.31 5.55
C LEU A 41 -0.55 -12.27 6.60
N PRO A 42 -0.58 -12.63 7.89
CA PRO A 42 -0.84 -11.68 8.96
C PRO A 42 0.32 -10.68 9.05
N GLY A 43 0.02 -9.39 9.15
CA GLY A 43 0.99 -8.38 9.59
C GLY A 43 0.43 -6.97 9.78
N GLY A 44 1.27 -6.08 10.32
CA GLY A 44 0.90 -5.04 11.28
C GLY A 44 0.02 -3.86 10.86
N ILE A 45 -0.71 -3.92 9.74
CA ILE A 45 -1.72 -2.91 9.42
C ILE A 45 -3.10 -3.45 9.83
N VAL A 46 -3.67 -2.82 10.86
CA VAL A 46 -5.05 -3.07 11.29
C VAL A 46 -5.98 -2.49 10.23
N THR A 47 -6.64 -3.36 9.46
CA THR A 47 -7.65 -2.90 8.51
C THR A 47 -8.98 -2.69 9.22
N ARG A 48 -9.78 -1.71 8.79
CA ARG A 48 -11.15 -1.46 9.31
C ARG A 48 -12.13 -2.62 9.07
N ARG A 49 -11.65 -3.71 8.48
CA ARG A 49 -12.41 -4.90 8.13
C ARG A 49 -12.31 -5.88 9.29
N ARG A 50 -13.46 -6.23 9.87
CA ARG A 50 -13.55 -7.29 10.88
C ARG A 50 -13.23 -8.63 10.18
N GLY A 51 -12.32 -9.42 10.75
CA GLY A 51 -11.77 -10.62 10.10
C GLY A 51 -11.06 -11.57 11.06
N ARG A 52 -10.25 -12.50 10.53
CA ARG A 52 -9.59 -13.56 11.31
C ARG A 52 -8.12 -13.23 11.60
N GLY A 53 -7.82 -12.00 12.00
CA GLY A 53 -6.45 -11.69 12.44
C GLY A 53 -6.19 -12.13 13.88
N SER A 54 -4.94 -11.99 14.29
CA SER A 54 -4.43 -12.34 15.62
C SER A 54 -4.80 -11.31 16.69
N GLU A 55 -5.03 -10.06 16.29
CA GLU A 55 -5.21 -8.94 17.22
C GLU A 55 -6.67 -8.86 17.73
N PRO A 56 -6.90 -8.90 19.05
CA PRO A 56 -8.23 -8.73 19.63
C PRO A 56 -8.70 -7.28 19.48
N ASP A 57 -9.89 -7.11 18.89
CA ASP A 57 -10.56 -5.83 18.65
C ASP A 57 -11.39 -5.41 19.87
N ASP A 58 -12.33 -6.29 20.26
CA ASP A 58 -13.31 -5.99 21.31
C ASP A 58 -13.85 -7.29 21.92
N VAL A 59 -14.40 -7.20 23.14
CA VAL A 59 -15.09 -8.29 23.82
C VAL A 59 -16.54 -7.87 24.04
N ARG A 60 -17.47 -8.57 23.37
CA ARG A 60 -18.90 -8.28 23.44
C ARG A 60 -19.71 -9.47 23.93
N LEU A 61 -20.97 -9.23 24.29
CA LEU A 61 -21.93 -10.28 24.57
C LEU A 61 -22.21 -11.15 23.33
N TRP A 62 -22.41 -12.44 23.56
CA TRP A 62 -22.78 -13.41 22.54
C TRP A 62 -24.14 -13.07 21.91
N SER A 63 -24.22 -13.19 20.59
CA SER A 63 -25.46 -13.15 19.82
C SER A 63 -25.64 -14.44 19.03
N GLU A 64 -26.89 -14.82 18.76
CA GLU A 64 -27.16 -15.92 17.84
C GLU A 64 -26.51 -15.67 16.47
N GLY A 65 -25.87 -16.69 15.92
CA GLY A 65 -25.08 -16.61 14.69
C GLY A 65 -23.57 -16.43 14.90
N ASP A 66 -23.12 -16.18 16.13
CA ASP A 66 -21.70 -16.14 16.45
C ASP A 66 -21.03 -17.52 16.37
N ASP A 67 -19.72 -17.53 16.09
CA ASP A 67 -18.92 -18.76 16.07
C ASP A 67 -18.39 -19.06 17.48
N ARG A 68 -18.72 -20.25 18.01
CA ARG A 68 -18.35 -20.72 19.35
C ARG A 68 -16.83 -20.79 19.58
N ARG A 69 -16.03 -20.82 18.51
CA ARG A 69 -14.57 -20.82 18.60
C ARG A 69 -13.99 -19.50 19.14
N HIS A 70 -14.74 -18.41 19.03
CA HIS A 70 -14.30 -17.09 19.48
C HIS A 70 -14.82 -16.73 20.88
N ILE A 71 -15.34 -17.70 21.65
CA ILE A 71 -15.82 -17.46 23.01
C ILE A 71 -14.64 -17.06 23.92
N ASP A 72 -14.77 -15.92 24.60
CA ASP A 72 -13.81 -15.51 25.60
C ASP A 72 -14.12 -16.20 26.94
N ARG A 73 -13.30 -17.21 27.27
CA ARG A 73 -13.49 -18.00 28.49
C ARG A 73 -13.27 -17.19 29.77
N ASN A 74 -12.38 -16.20 29.76
CA ASN A 74 -12.05 -15.42 30.96
C ASN A 74 -13.12 -14.37 31.29
N ALA A 75 -13.66 -13.68 30.29
CA ALA A 75 -14.78 -12.76 30.45
C ALA A 75 -16.05 -13.52 30.82
N THR A 76 -16.30 -14.66 30.17
CA THR A 76 -17.44 -15.53 30.49
C THR A 76 -17.34 -16.08 31.93
N ALA A 77 -16.15 -16.52 32.37
CA ALA A 77 -15.98 -17.01 33.74
C ALA A 77 -16.19 -15.93 34.81
N ARG A 78 -15.81 -14.67 34.53
CA ARG A 78 -15.96 -13.56 35.48
C ARG A 78 -17.39 -13.02 35.59
N THR A 79 -18.12 -13.01 34.47
CA THR A 79 -19.46 -12.40 34.40
C THR A 79 -20.59 -13.42 34.50
N GLY A 80 -20.30 -14.70 34.25
CA GLY A 80 -21.31 -15.76 34.11
C GLY A 80 -22.14 -15.66 32.83
N ILE A 81 -21.88 -14.67 31.97
CA ILE A 81 -22.62 -14.45 30.71
C ILE A 81 -21.67 -14.74 29.54
N LEU A 82 -22.20 -15.30 28.46
CA LEU A 82 -21.39 -15.70 27.31
C LEU A 82 -20.83 -14.49 26.56
N HIS A 83 -19.51 -14.40 26.46
CA HIS A 83 -18.80 -13.33 25.75
C HIS A 83 -18.06 -13.87 24.51
N VAL A 84 -18.02 -13.05 23.45
CA VAL A 84 -17.31 -13.32 22.19
C VAL A 84 -16.22 -12.28 21.99
N ARG A 85 -15.03 -12.74 21.63
CA ARG A 85 -13.92 -11.88 21.26
C ARG A 85 -13.89 -11.68 19.75
N THR A 86 -14.05 -10.44 19.30
CA THR A 86 -13.84 -10.07 17.91
C THR A 86 -12.37 -9.80 17.65
N HIS A 87 -11.90 -10.14 16.46
CA HIS A 87 -10.52 -9.89 16.04
C HIS A 87 -10.53 -8.98 14.80
N HIS A 88 -9.54 -8.12 14.70
CA HIS A 88 -9.31 -7.33 13.48
C HIS A 88 -8.61 -8.17 12.43
N ASP A 89 -8.91 -7.97 11.14
CA ASP A 89 -8.13 -8.56 10.05
C ASP A 89 -6.80 -7.79 9.95
N GLU A 90 -5.75 -8.39 10.49
CA GLU A 90 -4.37 -7.93 10.39
C GLU A 90 -3.84 -8.30 8.99
N ARG A 91 -3.48 -7.30 8.17
CA ARG A 91 -2.98 -7.54 6.81
C ARG A 91 -1.62 -6.89 6.63
N ASP A 92 -0.59 -7.70 6.42
CA ASP A 92 0.68 -7.16 5.97
C ASP A 92 0.58 -6.80 4.49
N ARG A 93 0.82 -5.53 4.16
CA ARG A 93 0.96 -5.10 2.75
C ARG A 93 2.39 -4.63 2.53
N ALA A 94 3.30 -5.58 2.42
CA ALA A 94 4.65 -5.32 1.95
C ALA A 94 4.64 -5.12 0.42
N VAL A 95 5.06 -3.94 -0.06
CA VAL A 95 5.24 -3.67 -1.48
C VAL A 95 6.68 -3.23 -1.73
N VAL A 96 7.35 -3.90 -2.66
CA VAL A 96 8.69 -3.54 -3.11
C VAL A 96 8.59 -2.93 -4.51
N LEU A 97 9.15 -1.74 -4.68
CA LEU A 97 9.24 -1.03 -5.95
C LEU A 97 10.69 -1.02 -6.40
N LEU A 98 10.96 -1.48 -7.62
CA LEU A 98 12.31 -1.62 -8.16
C LEU A 98 12.41 -1.00 -9.55
N ALA A 99 13.39 -0.10 -9.74
CA ALA A 99 13.77 0.46 -11.03
C ALA A 99 15.20 0.05 -11.40
N ASP A 100 15.42 -0.18 -12.69
CA ASP A 100 16.75 -0.39 -13.26
C ASP A 100 17.30 0.92 -13.85
N PHE A 101 18.57 1.21 -13.56
CA PHE A 101 19.32 2.38 -14.05
C PHE A 101 20.60 1.99 -14.80
N ARG A 102 20.71 0.74 -15.22
CA ARG A 102 21.82 0.26 -16.05
C ARG A 102 21.87 0.98 -17.41
N PRO A 103 23.00 0.92 -18.14
CA PRO A 103 23.13 1.54 -19.47
C PRO A 103 22.05 1.15 -20.47
N SER A 104 21.49 -0.06 -20.35
CA SER A 104 20.32 -0.53 -21.13
C SER A 104 19.05 0.29 -20.90
N MET A 105 18.97 1.11 -19.86
CA MET A 105 17.85 1.99 -19.55
C MET A 105 18.12 3.45 -19.93
N LEU A 106 19.36 3.78 -20.32
CA LEU A 106 19.80 5.12 -20.70
C LEU A 106 19.56 5.41 -22.20
N PHE A 107 18.40 5.02 -22.69
CA PHE A 107 17.92 5.42 -24.02
C PHE A 107 16.45 5.82 -23.96
N GLY A 108 16.04 6.72 -24.85
CA GLY A 108 14.69 7.29 -24.88
C GLY A 108 14.10 7.23 -26.29
N THR A 109 12.77 7.07 -26.38
CA THR A 109 12.09 6.98 -27.68
C THR A 109 11.50 8.31 -28.15
N ARG A 110 10.86 9.09 -27.25
CA ARG A 110 10.27 10.41 -27.59
C ARG A 110 10.23 11.42 -26.43
N ARG A 111 9.82 11.00 -25.24
CA ARG A 111 9.56 11.91 -24.10
C ARG A 111 10.71 11.98 -23.09
N ALA A 112 11.24 10.81 -22.70
CA ALA A 112 12.25 10.68 -21.66
C ALA A 112 13.06 9.40 -21.88
N LEU A 113 14.19 9.27 -21.20
CA LEU A 113 14.88 7.99 -21.05
C LEU A 113 13.96 6.96 -20.39
N ARG A 114 14.15 5.68 -20.72
CA ARG A 114 13.42 4.58 -20.08
C ARG A 114 13.65 4.53 -18.57
N SER A 115 14.84 4.88 -18.09
CA SER A 115 15.16 5.03 -16.67
C SER A 115 14.29 6.08 -15.98
N VAL A 116 14.15 7.26 -16.59
CA VAL A 116 13.33 8.36 -16.07
C VAL A 116 11.85 7.97 -16.05
N ALA A 117 11.35 7.41 -17.16
CA ALA A 117 9.97 6.94 -17.25
C ALA A 117 9.66 5.81 -16.24
N ALA A 118 10.61 4.91 -15.98
CA ALA A 118 10.46 3.87 -14.97
C ALA A 118 10.34 4.47 -13.55
N ALA A 119 11.19 5.43 -13.20
CA ALA A 119 11.11 6.13 -11.92
C ALA A 119 9.78 6.88 -11.73
N GLU A 120 9.29 7.60 -12.74
CA GLU A 120 7.98 8.26 -12.70
C GLU A 120 6.84 7.26 -12.50
N ALA A 121 6.88 6.12 -13.20
CA ALA A 121 5.88 5.06 -13.07
C ALA A 121 5.89 4.46 -11.65
N LEU A 122 7.07 4.18 -11.08
CA LEU A 122 7.17 3.69 -9.70
C LEU A 122 6.72 4.73 -8.68
N ALA A 123 7.03 6.01 -8.88
CA ALA A 123 6.55 7.07 -7.99
C ALA A 123 5.01 7.12 -7.98
N LEU A 124 4.37 7.04 -9.16
CA LEU A 124 2.90 6.97 -9.26
C LEU A 124 2.33 5.73 -8.56
N LEU A 125 2.98 4.56 -8.69
CA LEU A 125 2.57 3.35 -7.99
C LEU A 125 2.77 3.46 -6.48
N GLY A 126 3.90 4.02 -6.02
CA GLY A 126 4.20 4.24 -4.62
C GLY A 126 3.18 5.15 -3.93
N TRP A 127 2.77 6.23 -4.60
CA TRP A 127 1.70 7.10 -4.10
C TRP A 127 0.35 6.39 -3.96
N ARG A 128 0.08 5.32 -4.72
CA ARG A 128 -1.13 4.48 -4.58
C ARG A 128 -1.00 3.37 -3.53
N VAL A 129 0.22 3.07 -3.09
CA VAL A 129 0.46 2.09 -2.04
C VAL A 129 0.33 2.75 -0.68
N VAL A 130 0.90 3.96 -0.54
CA VAL A 130 0.93 4.73 0.72
C VAL A 130 -0.33 5.57 0.93
N GLY A 131 -0.93 6.09 -0.15
CA GLY A 131 -2.16 6.89 -0.10
C GLY A 131 -3.41 6.05 -0.15
#